data_AF-A7RZH9-F1
#
_entry.id   AF-A7RZH9-F1
#
_cell.length_a   1.000
_cell.length_b   1.000
_cell.length_c   1.000
_cell.angle_alpha   90.00
_cell.angle_beta   90.00
_cell.angle_gamma   90.00
#
_symmetry.space_group_name_H-M   'P 1'
#
loop_
_entity.id
_entity.type
_entity.pdbx_description
1 polymer ?
#
loop_
_entity_poly.entity_id
_entity_poly.type
_entity_poly.pdbx_seq_one_letter_code
_entity_poly.pdbx_strand_id
1 'polypeptide(L)'
;MVLEGTDSEDNSIVMGKANGKAFGWMTHRPRPRPRDYWIGEQPENDDNFMEELMDAMSHSETDVTYDESKRGLPPGAILHKCSDRKRYPFGCCPDMETKAVREDKFDCGPKLCIDIYVSWCSDNEKILDCQDKHKLMCAKTCKNCPNKAPAAPLEKCRAMADKLPYGCCWNGVPAIGPNGRGCLPCVDLNPNSCRQFKDVSGGCNSGSWGIRSFMQKRCAKTCGICDYSYEK
;
A
#
# COMPACT_ATOMS: atom_id res chain seq x y z
N MET A 1 64.02 -25.47 3.16
CA MET A 1 63.84 -24.02 2.93
C MET A 1 62.33 -23.81 2.84
N VAL A 2 61.59 -23.69 3.94
CA VAL A 2 61.48 -22.52 4.84
C VAL A 2 61.48 -21.23 4.04
N LEU A 3 60.32 -20.60 3.88
CA LEU A 3 59.97 -19.37 4.61
C LEU A 3 58.46 -19.12 4.51
N GLU A 4 57.83 -19.10 5.69
CA GLU A 4 56.53 -18.55 5.99
C GLU A 4 56.57 -17.01 5.90
N GLY A 5 55.44 -16.38 5.62
CA GLY A 5 55.28 -14.93 5.62
C GLY A 5 53.83 -14.56 5.87
N THR A 6 53.46 -14.47 7.14
CA THR A 6 52.20 -13.90 7.65
C THR A 6 52.42 -12.44 7.99
N ASP A 7 51.61 -11.54 7.46
CA ASP A 7 51.49 -10.18 8.01
C ASP A 7 50.01 -9.87 8.28
N SER A 8 49.76 -9.64 9.57
CA SER A 8 48.51 -9.29 10.21
C SER A 8 48.57 -7.81 10.54
N GLU A 9 47.75 -6.98 9.89
CA GLU A 9 47.64 -5.56 10.23
C GLU A 9 46.42 -5.30 11.11
N ASP A 10 46.72 -4.98 12.37
CA ASP A 10 45.83 -4.45 13.39
C ASP A 10 45.27 -3.08 12.97
N ASN A 11 43.95 -2.97 12.82
CA ASN A 11 43.27 -1.68 12.66
C ASN A 11 42.41 -1.40 13.91
N SER A 12 43.00 -0.66 14.84
CA SER A 12 42.34 -0.16 16.05
C SER A 12 41.55 1.11 15.73
N ILE A 13 40.22 1.00 15.77
CA ILE A 13 39.30 2.13 15.56
C ILE A 13 39.13 2.91 16.86
N VAL A 14 39.51 4.19 16.81
CA VAL A 14 39.38 5.20 17.85
C VAL A 14 37.90 5.59 18.03
N MET A 15 37.35 5.36 19.23
CA MET A 15 36.03 5.83 19.64
C MET A 15 36.05 7.34 19.95
N GLY A 16 35.49 8.15 19.06
CA GLY A 16 35.27 9.59 19.27
C GLY A 16 33.99 9.87 20.07
N LYS A 17 34.14 10.57 21.20
CA LYS A 17 33.05 11.07 22.06
C LYS A 17 32.20 12.12 21.32
N ALA A 18 30.90 11.86 21.15
CA ALA A 18 29.93 12.85 20.68
C ALA A 18 29.21 13.52 21.86
N ASN A 19 29.30 14.85 21.90
CA ASN A 19 28.69 15.72 22.90
C ASN A 19 27.17 15.81 22.73
N GLY A 20 26.44 15.66 23.85
CA GLY A 20 25.01 15.88 23.93
C GLY A 20 24.65 17.36 23.81
N LYS A 21 23.70 17.67 22.91
CA LYS A 21 22.94 18.92 22.93
C LYS A 21 21.46 18.59 23.12
N ALA A 22 20.92 19.11 24.22
CA ALA A 22 19.54 18.98 24.63
C ALA A 22 18.61 19.67 23.62
N PHE A 23 17.61 18.92 23.15
CA PHE A 23 16.51 19.45 22.33
C PHE A 23 15.45 20.08 23.25
N GLY A 24 15.23 21.38 23.07
CA GLY A 24 14.13 22.11 23.68
C GLY A 24 12.81 21.79 22.97
N TRP A 25 11.82 21.36 23.75
CA TRP A 25 10.47 21.08 23.29
C TRP A 25 9.66 22.38 23.22
N MET A 26 9.46 22.92 22.02
CA MET A 26 8.48 23.99 21.77
C MET A 26 7.10 23.37 21.51
N THR A 27 6.19 23.56 22.46
CA THR A 27 4.77 23.17 22.35
C THR A 27 4.02 24.21 21.51
N HIS A 28 3.79 23.91 20.23
CA HIS A 28 2.92 24.72 19.39
C HIS A 28 1.44 24.45 19.71
N ARG A 29 0.76 25.45 20.27
CA ARG A 29 -0.72 25.49 20.36
C ARG A 29 -1.33 25.66 18.96
N PRO A 30 -2.36 24.89 18.58
CA PRO A 30 -3.10 25.15 17.34
C PRO A 30 -4.01 26.38 17.48
N ARG A 31 -3.97 27.27 16.47
CA ARG A 31 -4.94 28.37 16.32
C ARG A 31 -6.25 27.84 15.74
N PRO A 32 -7.43 28.27 16.23
CA PRO A 32 -8.71 27.97 15.58
C PRO A 32 -8.81 28.70 14.24
N ARG A 33 -9.31 28.01 13.20
CA ARG A 33 -9.66 28.62 11.91
C ARG A 33 -11.12 29.09 11.93
N PRO A 34 -11.46 30.23 11.31
CA PRO A 34 -12.83 30.69 11.17
C PRO A 34 -13.64 29.77 10.24
N ARG A 35 -14.89 29.51 10.63
CA ARG A 35 -15.99 29.00 9.81
C ARG A 35 -16.59 30.19 9.06
N ASP A 36 -16.65 30.12 7.74
CA ASP A 36 -17.60 30.86 6.89
C ASP A 36 -17.78 30.04 5.59
N TYR A 37 -18.91 29.34 5.45
CA TYR A 37 -20.09 29.70 4.64
C TYR A 37 -19.88 29.67 3.12
N TRP A 38 -20.45 28.65 2.48
CA TRP A 38 -21.11 28.76 1.16
C TRP A 38 -22.27 27.76 1.14
N ILE A 39 -23.50 28.29 1.23
CA ILE A 39 -24.74 27.59 0.94
C ILE A 39 -25.07 27.95 -0.50
N GLY A 40 -24.90 26.99 -1.41
CA GLY A 40 -25.34 27.08 -2.80
C GLY A 40 -26.74 26.49 -2.93
N GLU A 41 -27.59 27.26 -3.60
CA GLU A 41 -29.01 27.04 -3.86
C GLU A 41 -29.31 25.63 -4.40
N GLN A 42 -30.35 24.99 -3.84
CA GLN A 42 -30.96 23.79 -4.41
C GLN A 42 -32.02 24.19 -5.42
N PRO A 43 -32.05 23.61 -6.64
CA PRO A 43 -33.22 23.70 -7.49
C PRO A 43 -34.36 22.85 -6.91
N GLU A 44 -35.54 23.48 -6.86
CA GLU A 44 -36.83 22.89 -6.55
C GLU A 44 -37.29 21.94 -7.67
N ASN A 45 -38.12 20.97 -7.28
CA ASN A 45 -38.78 19.92 -8.06
C ASN A 45 -38.01 18.62 -8.25
N ASP A 46 -38.36 17.60 -7.44
CA ASP A 46 -38.48 16.20 -7.87
C ASP A 46 -39.22 15.38 -6.81
N ASP A 47 -40.52 15.64 -6.63
CA ASP A 47 -41.38 14.85 -5.72
C ASP A 47 -41.57 13.38 -6.18
N ASN A 48 -41.12 13.03 -7.38
CA ASN A 48 -41.22 11.67 -7.93
C ASN A 48 -39.94 10.82 -7.79
N PHE A 49 -38.79 11.41 -7.42
CA PHE A 49 -37.53 10.65 -7.38
C PHE A 49 -37.43 9.73 -6.15
N MET A 50 -37.98 10.16 -5.01
CA MET A 50 -37.92 9.38 -3.78
C MET A 50 -38.83 8.15 -3.81
N GLU A 51 -39.93 8.18 -4.57
CA GLU A 51 -40.85 7.05 -4.70
C GLU A 51 -40.28 5.96 -5.62
N GLU A 52 -39.67 6.32 -6.76
CA GLU A 52 -38.93 5.37 -7.61
C GLU A 52 -37.72 4.74 -6.89
N LEU A 53 -37.02 5.50 -6.03
CA LEU A 53 -35.90 4.99 -5.27
C LEU A 53 -36.34 3.96 -4.21
N MET A 54 -37.49 4.19 -3.55
CA MET A 54 -38.02 3.23 -2.57
C MET A 54 -38.54 1.95 -3.24
N ASP A 55 -39.11 2.04 -4.44
CA ASP A 55 -39.63 0.87 -5.16
C ASP A 55 -38.50 0.02 -5.79
N ALA A 56 -37.41 0.66 -6.21
CA ALA A 56 -36.19 -0.02 -6.68
C ALA A 56 -35.43 -0.75 -5.56
N MET A 57 -35.52 -0.27 -4.32
CA MET A 57 -34.93 -0.93 -3.15
C MET A 57 -35.81 -2.05 -2.58
N SER A 58 -37.12 -2.05 -2.89
CA SER A 58 -38.09 -3.06 -2.43
C SER A 58 -37.90 -4.43 -3.12
N HIS A 59 -37.34 -4.44 -4.34
CA HIS A 59 -37.19 -5.66 -5.15
C HIS A 59 -35.76 -6.24 -5.17
N SER A 60 -34.79 -5.64 -4.49
CA SER A 60 -33.46 -6.26 -4.33
C SER A 60 -33.45 -7.18 -3.11
N GLU A 61 -34.04 -8.37 -3.24
CA GLU A 61 -33.78 -9.51 -2.36
C GLU A 61 -32.33 -9.98 -2.54
N THR A 62 -31.37 -9.15 -2.17
CA THR A 62 -30.03 -9.64 -1.86
C THR A 62 -30.09 -10.15 -0.43
N ASP A 63 -29.82 -11.44 -0.28
CA ASP A 63 -29.67 -12.17 0.96
C ASP A 63 -28.45 -11.62 1.74
N VAL A 64 -28.54 -10.37 2.20
CA VAL A 64 -27.59 -9.77 3.14
C VAL A 64 -27.93 -10.39 4.48
N THR A 65 -27.45 -11.62 4.68
CA THR A 65 -27.33 -12.18 6.03
C THR A 65 -26.57 -11.14 6.87
N TYR A 66 -27.32 -10.45 7.73
CA TYR A 66 -26.81 -9.39 8.56
C TYR A 66 -25.93 -10.06 9.62
N ASP A 67 -24.66 -10.21 9.27
CA ASP A 67 -23.68 -10.94 10.07
C ASP A 67 -23.66 -10.38 11.50
N GLU A 68 -23.97 -11.24 12.48
CA GLU A 68 -23.99 -10.90 13.90
C GLU A 68 -22.64 -10.34 14.38
N SER A 69 -21.57 -10.55 13.60
CA SER A 69 -20.25 -9.94 13.81
C SER A 69 -20.26 -8.39 13.85
N LYS A 70 -21.31 -7.74 13.37
CA LYS A 70 -21.47 -6.27 13.43
C LYS A 70 -22.16 -5.74 14.68
N ARG A 71 -22.73 -6.60 15.55
CA ARG A 71 -23.38 -6.15 16.78
C ARG A 71 -22.34 -5.55 17.73
N GLY A 72 -22.46 -4.25 18.01
CA GLY A 72 -21.62 -3.54 18.99
C GLY A 72 -20.43 -2.75 18.41
N LEU A 73 -20.27 -2.73 17.08
CA LEU A 73 -19.30 -1.82 16.47
C LEU A 73 -19.90 -0.40 16.35
N PRO A 74 -19.12 0.66 16.64
CA PRO A 74 -19.60 2.02 16.47
C PRO A 74 -19.92 2.30 14.99
N PRO A 75 -20.90 3.17 14.70
CA PRO A 75 -21.17 3.62 13.35
C PRO A 75 -19.87 4.09 12.65
N GLY A 76 -19.58 3.54 11.47
CA GLY A 76 -18.36 3.84 10.71
C GLY A 76 -17.17 2.92 10.97
N ALA A 77 -17.30 1.90 11.84
CA ALA A 77 -16.27 0.88 11.96
C ALA A 77 -16.12 0.07 10.66
N ILE A 78 -14.91 0.10 10.09
CA ILE A 78 -14.58 -0.71 8.91
C ILE A 78 -14.29 -2.14 9.40
N LEU A 79 -15.24 -3.06 9.15
CA LEU A 79 -15.02 -4.48 9.42
C LEU A 79 -14.02 -5.03 8.39
N HIS A 80 -12.80 -5.35 8.83
CA HIS A 80 -11.82 -6.00 7.97
C HIS A 80 -12.29 -7.42 7.60
N LYS A 81 -11.98 -7.85 6.38
CA LYS A 81 -12.36 -9.19 5.88
C LYS A 81 -11.88 -10.32 6.78
N CYS A 82 -10.76 -10.14 7.49
CA CYS A 82 -10.23 -11.13 8.44
C CYS A 82 -10.49 -10.80 9.91
N SER A 83 -11.48 -9.96 10.25
CA SER A 83 -11.88 -9.71 11.63
C SER A 83 -12.53 -10.92 12.31
N ASP A 84 -13.10 -11.85 11.53
CA ASP A 84 -13.69 -13.08 12.07
C ASP A 84 -12.59 -14.06 12.50
N ARG A 85 -12.33 -14.12 13.82
CA ARG A 85 -11.30 -15.00 14.39
C ARG A 85 -11.59 -16.49 14.18
N LYS A 86 -12.86 -16.90 14.00
CA LYS A 86 -13.21 -18.31 13.71
C LYS A 86 -12.79 -18.68 12.29
N ARG A 87 -13.03 -17.78 11.34
CA ARG A 87 -12.67 -17.99 9.92
C ARG A 87 -11.21 -17.68 9.62
N TYR A 88 -10.58 -16.81 10.40
CA TYR A 88 -9.23 -16.29 10.24
C TYR A 88 -8.45 -16.36 11.57
N PRO A 89 -8.09 -17.57 12.04
CA PRO A 89 -7.46 -17.76 13.35
C PRO A 89 -6.15 -17.00 13.53
N PHE A 90 -5.43 -16.76 12.43
CA PHE A 90 -4.13 -16.05 12.42
C PHE A 90 -4.23 -14.61 11.89
N GLY A 91 -5.44 -14.11 11.63
CA GLY A 91 -5.71 -12.77 11.12
C GLY A 91 -5.36 -12.56 9.63
N CYS A 92 -5.15 -11.29 9.26
CA CYS A 92 -4.73 -10.90 7.91
C CYS A 92 -3.21 -10.74 7.78
N CYS A 93 -2.74 -10.85 6.55
CA CYS A 93 -1.50 -10.28 6.07
C CYS A 93 -1.54 -8.72 6.09
N PRO A 94 -0.40 -8.04 5.86
CA PRO A 94 -0.32 -6.57 5.91
C PRO A 94 -1.22 -5.79 4.93
N ASP A 95 -1.80 -6.47 3.93
CA ASP A 95 -2.78 -5.89 3.02
C ASP A 95 -4.20 -5.80 3.62
N MET A 96 -4.42 -6.39 4.80
CA MET A 96 -5.72 -6.45 5.50
C MET A 96 -6.82 -7.19 4.71
N GLU A 97 -6.44 -7.91 3.66
CA GLU A 97 -7.35 -8.67 2.79
C GLU A 97 -6.94 -10.13 2.69
N THR A 98 -5.64 -10.40 2.57
CA THR A 98 -5.13 -11.76 2.39
C THR A 98 -5.09 -12.50 3.73
N LYS A 99 -5.67 -13.70 3.77
CA LYS A 99 -5.67 -14.57 4.96
C LYS A 99 -4.26 -15.08 5.28
N ALA A 100 -3.83 -14.90 6.52
CA ALA A 100 -2.67 -15.59 7.07
C ALA A 100 -3.03 -17.05 7.42
N VAL A 101 -2.19 -17.99 7.01
CA VAL A 101 -2.34 -19.42 7.25
C VAL A 101 -1.60 -19.85 8.52
N ARG A 102 -0.63 -19.05 8.98
CA ARG A 102 0.15 -19.30 10.19
C ARG A 102 0.21 -18.07 11.08
N GLU A 103 0.48 -18.30 12.36
CA GLU A 103 0.63 -17.24 13.36
C GLU A 103 1.85 -16.35 13.10
N ASP A 104 2.94 -16.93 12.58
CA ASP A 104 4.16 -16.21 12.16
C ASP A 104 3.97 -15.34 10.90
N LYS A 105 2.86 -15.54 10.18
CA LYS A 105 2.52 -14.86 8.92
C LYS A 105 3.57 -14.99 7.83
N PHE A 106 4.49 -15.96 7.90
CA PHE A 106 5.51 -16.17 6.86
C PHE A 106 4.91 -16.58 5.51
N ASP A 107 3.69 -17.13 5.52
CA ASP A 107 2.95 -17.41 4.28
C ASP A 107 2.48 -16.13 3.55
N CYS A 108 2.46 -14.97 4.22
CA CYS A 108 2.14 -13.69 3.60
C CYS A 108 3.22 -13.21 2.63
N GLY A 109 4.49 -13.58 2.85
CA GLY A 109 5.62 -13.19 2.02
C GLY A 109 5.39 -13.55 0.55
N PRO A 110 5.26 -14.84 0.21
CA PRO A 110 4.99 -15.27 -1.15
C PRO A 110 3.63 -14.79 -1.69
N LYS A 111 2.58 -14.75 -0.86
CA LYS A 111 1.23 -14.34 -1.29
C LYS A 111 1.16 -12.87 -1.73
N LEU A 112 1.84 -11.99 -1.00
CA LEU A 112 1.85 -10.55 -1.28
C LEU A 112 3.11 -10.09 -2.03
N CYS A 113 4.03 -11.01 -2.34
CA CYS A 113 5.37 -10.70 -2.84
C CYS A 113 6.04 -9.63 -1.97
N ILE A 114 6.18 -9.91 -0.68
CA ILE A 114 6.82 -9.02 0.30
C ILE A 114 7.91 -9.75 1.06
N ASP A 115 8.79 -8.95 1.64
CA ASP A 115 9.76 -9.43 2.61
C ASP A 115 9.18 -9.18 4.00
N ILE A 116 9.09 -10.25 4.81
CA ILE A 116 8.65 -10.17 6.20
C ILE A 116 9.65 -9.36 7.02
N TYR A 117 10.95 -9.53 6.74
CA TYR A 117 12.04 -8.80 7.37
C TYR A 117 12.75 -7.89 6.36
N VAL A 118 12.06 -6.84 5.93
CA VAL A 118 12.45 -5.97 4.81
C VAL A 118 13.92 -5.52 4.88
N SER A 119 14.37 -4.94 6.00
CA SER A 119 15.75 -4.47 6.14
C SER A 119 16.75 -5.62 6.06
N TRP A 120 16.51 -6.70 6.81
CA TRP A 120 17.40 -7.86 6.82
C TRP A 120 17.51 -8.51 5.44
N CYS A 121 16.41 -8.68 4.72
CA CYS A 121 16.41 -9.23 3.36
C CYS A 121 17.18 -8.32 2.39
N SER A 122 16.97 -7.00 2.47
CA SER A 122 17.67 -6.03 1.63
C SER A 122 19.17 -5.99 1.91
N ASP A 123 19.58 -6.04 3.18
CA ASP A 123 20.99 -5.96 3.58
C ASP A 123 21.76 -7.24 3.24
N ASN A 124 21.06 -8.38 3.16
CA ASN A 124 21.67 -9.69 2.95
C ASN A 124 21.41 -10.27 1.54
N GLU A 125 20.89 -9.49 0.59
CA GLU A 125 20.47 -9.94 -0.74
C GLU A 125 21.50 -10.87 -1.44
N LYS A 126 22.79 -10.58 -1.27
CA LYS A 126 23.90 -11.31 -1.91
C LYS A 126 24.21 -12.67 -1.27
N ILE A 127 23.80 -12.89 -0.02
CA ILE A 127 24.11 -14.10 0.76
C ILE A 127 22.85 -14.89 1.14
N LEU A 128 21.67 -14.44 0.71
CA LEU A 128 20.41 -15.15 0.95
C LEU A 128 20.38 -16.46 0.18
N ASP A 129 20.23 -17.57 0.91
CA ASP A 129 19.85 -18.84 0.30
C ASP A 129 18.34 -18.87 -0.02
N CYS A 130 18.01 -18.52 -1.27
CA CYS A 130 16.64 -18.47 -1.76
C CYS A 130 15.99 -19.83 -2.06
N GLN A 131 16.58 -20.95 -1.64
CA GLN A 131 15.97 -22.28 -1.73
C GLN A 131 15.20 -22.68 -0.46
N ASP A 132 15.58 -22.12 0.69
CA ASP A 132 15.12 -22.59 2.01
C ASP A 132 14.14 -21.62 2.70
N LYS A 133 14.20 -21.49 4.03
CA LYS A 133 13.31 -20.63 4.83
C LYS A 133 13.35 -19.16 4.38
N HIS A 134 14.49 -18.69 3.85
CA HIS A 134 14.59 -17.33 3.33
C HIS A 134 13.68 -17.09 2.12
N LYS A 135 13.33 -18.14 1.36
CA LYS A 135 12.37 -18.05 0.25
C LYS A 135 10.97 -17.60 0.69
N LEU A 136 10.59 -17.91 1.93
CA LEU A 136 9.31 -17.49 2.52
C LEU A 136 9.42 -16.11 3.18
N MET A 137 10.52 -15.86 3.91
CA MET A 137 10.72 -14.62 4.65
C MET A 137 11.13 -13.44 3.76
N CYS A 138 11.87 -13.71 2.69
CA CYS A 138 12.40 -12.73 1.75
C CYS A 138 11.85 -12.97 0.34
N ALA A 139 10.55 -13.24 0.23
CA ALA A 139 9.93 -13.66 -1.02
C ALA A 139 10.11 -12.63 -2.15
N LYS A 140 10.11 -11.33 -1.85
CA LYS A 140 10.32 -10.28 -2.85
C LYS A 140 11.78 -10.23 -3.28
N THR A 141 12.70 -10.18 -2.32
CA THR A 141 14.15 -10.14 -2.58
C THR A 141 14.62 -11.39 -3.34
N CYS A 142 14.15 -12.57 -2.93
CA CYS A 142 14.42 -13.84 -3.61
C CYS A 142 13.65 -14.04 -4.93
N LYS A 143 12.84 -13.07 -5.37
CA LYS A 143 11.97 -13.14 -6.56
C LYS A 143 11.05 -14.37 -6.55
N ASN A 144 10.72 -14.89 -5.37
CA ASN A 144 9.86 -16.04 -5.17
C ASN A 144 8.41 -15.59 -4.93
N CYS A 145 7.80 -15.03 -5.98
CA CYS A 145 6.42 -14.56 -5.94
C CYS A 145 5.58 -15.47 -6.86
N PRO A 146 4.97 -16.55 -6.31
CA PRO A 146 4.34 -17.62 -7.10
C PRO A 146 3.19 -17.12 -7.99
N ASN A 147 2.51 -16.07 -7.54
CA ASN A 147 1.56 -15.33 -8.34
C ASN A 147 2.06 -13.89 -8.37
N LYS A 148 2.00 -13.23 -9.53
CA LYS A 148 2.15 -11.77 -9.62
C LYS A 148 1.36 -11.21 -8.43
N ALA A 149 2.04 -10.55 -7.48
CA ALA A 149 1.40 -9.97 -6.30
C ALA A 149 0.09 -9.30 -6.71
N PRO A 150 -0.94 -9.27 -5.84
CA PRO A 150 -2.26 -8.75 -6.17
C PRO A 150 -2.09 -7.52 -7.06
N ALA A 151 -2.51 -7.67 -8.31
CA ALA A 151 -2.09 -6.79 -9.38
C ALA A 151 -2.29 -5.34 -8.92
N ALA A 152 -1.28 -4.49 -9.12
CA ALA A 152 -1.41 -3.08 -8.78
C ALA A 152 -2.71 -2.55 -9.40
N PRO A 153 -3.42 -1.59 -8.79
CA PRO A 153 -4.69 -1.10 -9.31
C PRO A 153 -4.64 -0.80 -10.82
N LEU A 154 -3.54 -0.23 -11.30
CA LEU A 154 -3.28 0.03 -12.71
C LEU A 154 -3.27 -1.25 -13.57
N GLU A 155 -2.59 -2.30 -13.12
CA GLU A 155 -2.54 -3.59 -13.82
C GLU A 155 -3.92 -4.27 -13.86
N LYS A 156 -4.70 -4.17 -12.78
CA LYS A 156 -6.10 -4.64 -12.77
C LYS A 156 -6.94 -3.90 -13.81
N CYS A 157 -6.78 -2.59 -13.88
CA CYS A 157 -7.49 -1.78 -14.87
C CYS A 157 -7.05 -2.14 -16.29
N ARG A 158 -5.73 -2.27 -16.54
CA ARG A 158 -5.17 -2.65 -17.84
C ARG A 158 -5.62 -4.01 -18.31
N ALA A 159 -5.79 -4.98 -17.41
CA ALA A 159 -6.36 -6.28 -17.74
C ALA A 159 -7.81 -6.19 -18.27
N MET A 160 -8.49 -5.07 -18.06
CA MET A 160 -9.82 -4.77 -18.58
C MET A 160 -9.80 -3.72 -19.71
N ALA A 161 -8.61 -3.33 -20.21
CA ALA A 161 -8.46 -2.21 -21.16
C ALA A 161 -9.27 -2.39 -22.46
N ASP A 162 -9.54 -3.63 -22.89
CA ASP A 162 -10.39 -3.91 -24.05
C ASP A 162 -11.86 -3.53 -23.85
N LYS A 163 -12.29 -3.43 -22.59
CA LYS A 163 -13.65 -3.05 -22.19
C LYS A 163 -13.76 -1.57 -21.80
N LEU A 164 -12.63 -0.88 -21.71
CA LEU A 164 -12.56 0.52 -21.27
C LEU A 164 -12.25 1.41 -22.48
N PRO A 165 -13.24 2.15 -23.01
CA PRO A 165 -13.10 2.88 -24.27
C PRO A 165 -11.98 3.94 -24.24
N TYR A 166 -11.65 4.46 -23.05
CA TYR A 166 -10.66 5.51 -22.86
C TYR A 166 -9.43 5.07 -22.06
N GLY A 167 -9.29 3.76 -21.82
CA GLY A 167 -8.18 3.20 -21.07
C GLY A 167 -8.24 3.47 -19.55
N CYS A 168 -7.07 3.55 -18.94
CA CYS A 168 -6.89 3.56 -17.49
C CYS A 168 -6.04 4.74 -17.02
N CYS A 169 -6.50 5.42 -15.99
CA CYS A 169 -5.73 6.39 -15.25
C CYS A 169 -4.57 5.71 -14.50
N TRP A 170 -3.49 6.44 -14.22
CA TRP A 170 -2.30 5.93 -13.52
C TRP A 170 -2.60 5.29 -12.15
N ASN A 171 -3.68 5.73 -11.49
CA ASN A 171 -4.12 5.21 -10.20
C ASN A 171 -4.97 3.93 -10.31
N GLY A 172 -5.18 3.42 -11.53
CA GLY A 172 -5.97 2.22 -11.80
C GLY A 172 -7.47 2.42 -11.87
N VAL A 173 -7.95 3.66 -11.99
CA VAL A 173 -9.36 3.95 -12.25
C VAL A 173 -9.58 4.06 -13.77
N PRO A 174 -10.70 3.56 -14.31
CA PRO A 174 -11.06 3.80 -15.71
C PRO A 174 -11.15 5.29 -16.05
N ALA A 175 -10.63 5.70 -17.20
CA ALA A 175 -10.83 7.07 -17.66
C ALA A 175 -12.29 7.29 -18.08
N ILE A 176 -12.84 8.47 -17.79
CA ILE A 176 -14.23 8.83 -18.09
C ILE A 176 -14.37 9.31 -19.55
N GLY A 177 -13.29 9.86 -20.12
CA GLY A 177 -13.26 10.34 -21.50
C GLY A 177 -11.87 10.29 -22.12
N PRO A 178 -11.75 10.67 -23.41
CA PRO A 178 -10.49 10.62 -24.15
C PRO A 178 -9.42 11.52 -23.52
N ASN A 179 -8.15 11.25 -23.83
CA ASN A 179 -6.99 11.96 -23.29
C ASN A 179 -6.95 11.95 -21.74
N GLY A 180 -7.43 10.86 -21.13
CA GLY A 180 -7.53 10.67 -19.69
C GLY A 180 -8.41 11.70 -18.98
N ARG A 181 -9.47 12.17 -19.65
CA ARG A 181 -10.50 13.00 -18.98
C ARG A 181 -11.09 12.23 -17.79
N GLY A 182 -11.14 12.89 -16.64
CA GLY A 182 -11.57 12.28 -15.37
C GLY A 182 -10.44 11.61 -14.59
N CYS A 183 -9.23 11.52 -15.15
CA CYS A 183 -8.05 11.06 -14.41
C CYS A 183 -7.48 12.15 -13.51
N LEU A 184 -6.90 11.72 -12.39
CA LEU A 184 -6.11 12.60 -11.54
C LEU A 184 -4.84 13.05 -12.28
N PRO A 185 -4.36 14.29 -12.05
CA PRO A 185 -3.11 14.75 -12.63
C PRO A 185 -1.97 13.83 -12.21
N CYS A 186 -1.02 13.60 -13.13
CA CYS A 186 0.12 12.75 -12.84
C CYS A 186 1.20 13.49 -12.07
N VAL A 187 0.98 13.59 -10.76
CA VAL A 187 1.85 14.27 -9.81
C VAL A 187 2.01 13.42 -8.55
N ASP A 188 3.07 13.66 -7.80
CA ASP A 188 3.19 13.11 -6.46
C ASP A 188 2.24 13.85 -5.53
N LEU A 189 1.29 13.12 -4.95
CA LEU A 189 0.31 13.66 -4.00
C LEU A 189 0.97 14.06 -2.67
N ASN A 190 2.12 13.46 -2.35
CA ASN A 190 2.89 13.73 -1.13
C ASN A 190 4.40 13.89 -1.43
N PRO A 191 4.84 14.96 -2.13
CA PRO A 191 6.20 15.05 -2.66
C PRO A 191 7.32 14.86 -1.63
N ASN A 192 7.13 15.36 -0.40
CA ASN A 192 8.11 15.21 0.68
C ASN A 192 8.26 13.75 1.12
N SER A 193 7.14 13.07 1.36
CA SER A 193 7.13 11.65 1.73
C SER A 193 7.62 10.77 0.58
N CYS A 194 7.24 11.08 -0.66
CA CYS A 194 7.75 10.38 -1.84
C CYS A 194 9.27 10.46 -1.93
N ARG A 195 9.85 11.66 -1.73
CA ARG A 195 11.30 11.84 -1.70
C ARG A 195 11.97 11.11 -0.54
N GLN A 196 11.33 11.07 0.62
CA GLN A 196 11.86 10.37 1.79
C GLN A 196 11.87 8.85 1.58
N PHE A 197 10.82 8.29 1.00
CA PHE A 197 10.66 6.85 0.88
C PHE A 197 11.18 6.26 -0.43
N LYS A 198 11.54 7.07 -1.44
CA LYS A 198 12.05 6.56 -2.73
C LYS A 198 13.28 5.65 -2.58
N ASP A 199 14.14 5.94 -1.61
CA ASP A 199 15.39 5.20 -1.36
C ASP A 199 15.28 4.22 -0.18
N VAL A 200 14.17 4.25 0.57
CA VAL A 200 14.00 3.39 1.75
C VAL A 200 13.56 2.00 1.29
N SER A 201 14.42 1.01 1.54
CA SER A 201 14.15 -0.39 1.26
C SER A 201 13.67 -0.63 -0.18
N GLY A 202 14.21 0.12 -1.17
CA GLY A 202 13.84 0.03 -2.59
C GLY A 202 12.60 0.81 -3.03
N GLY A 203 11.98 1.62 -2.15
CA GLY A 203 10.91 2.57 -2.48
C GLY A 203 9.75 1.97 -3.28
N CYS A 204 9.61 2.37 -4.55
CA CYS A 204 8.56 1.90 -5.44
C CYS A 204 8.60 0.38 -5.70
N ASN A 205 9.76 -0.25 -5.52
CA ASN A 205 9.99 -1.69 -5.65
C ASN A 205 10.19 -2.38 -4.30
N SER A 206 9.86 -1.72 -3.19
CA SER A 206 10.16 -2.20 -1.86
C SER A 206 9.62 -3.59 -1.55
N GLY A 207 10.39 -4.34 -0.75
CA GLY A 207 9.95 -5.55 -0.05
C GLY A 207 8.83 -5.28 0.96
N SER A 208 8.68 -4.05 1.45
CA SER A 208 7.60 -3.66 2.36
C SER A 208 6.28 -3.44 1.62
N TRP A 209 5.21 -4.11 2.05
CA TRP A 209 3.86 -3.84 1.56
C TRP A 209 3.48 -2.36 1.74
N GLY A 210 3.75 -1.80 2.92
CA GLY A 210 3.32 -0.45 3.29
C GLY A 210 4.02 0.62 2.46
N ILE A 211 5.35 0.56 2.36
CA ILE A 211 6.14 1.50 1.56
C ILE A 211 5.73 1.38 0.09
N ARG A 212 5.73 0.16 -0.46
CA ARG A 212 5.39 -0.05 -1.87
C ARG A 212 3.97 0.43 -2.19
N SER A 213 2.99 0.10 -1.35
CA SER A 213 1.60 0.55 -1.52
C SER A 213 1.46 2.07 -1.45
N PHE A 214 2.17 2.71 -0.52
CA PHE A 214 2.19 4.17 -0.41
C PHE A 214 2.78 4.80 -1.68
N MET A 215 3.97 4.35 -2.07
CA MET A 215 4.69 4.86 -3.23
C MET A 215 3.88 4.70 -4.51
N GLN A 216 3.30 3.53 -4.76
CA GLN A 216 2.48 3.30 -5.96
C GLN A 216 1.18 4.13 -6.00
N LYS A 217 0.55 4.39 -4.84
CA LYS A 217 -0.73 5.12 -4.78
C LYS A 217 -0.57 6.63 -4.71
N ARG A 218 0.55 7.12 -4.19
CA ARG A 218 0.76 8.55 -3.86
C ARG A 218 1.91 9.19 -4.61
N CYS A 219 2.81 8.42 -5.19
CA CYS A 219 4.07 8.90 -5.75
C CYS A 219 4.21 8.53 -7.23
N ALA A 220 3.17 8.83 -8.02
CA ALA A 220 3.08 8.45 -9.43
C ALA A 220 4.28 8.92 -10.25
N LYS A 221 4.74 10.16 -10.03
CA LYS A 221 5.85 10.76 -10.76
C LYS A 221 7.19 10.21 -10.25
N THR A 222 7.39 10.17 -8.94
CA THR A 222 8.61 9.61 -8.34
C THR A 222 8.81 8.13 -8.73
N CYS A 223 7.73 7.37 -8.89
CA CYS A 223 7.79 5.96 -9.30
C CYS A 223 7.77 5.72 -10.82
N GLY A 224 7.74 6.77 -11.65
CA GLY A 224 7.69 6.63 -13.12
C GLY A 224 6.43 5.93 -13.63
N ILE A 225 5.33 5.96 -12.87
CA ILE A 225 4.04 5.35 -13.28
C ILE A 225 3.38 6.18 -14.38
N CYS A 226 3.69 7.48 -14.42
CA CYS A 226 3.08 8.47 -15.31
C CYS A 226 3.28 8.23 -16.80
N ASP A 227 4.37 7.56 -17.20
CA ASP A 227 4.79 7.50 -18.60
C ASP A 227 3.87 6.67 -19.51
N TYR A 228 2.90 5.94 -18.94
CA TYR A 228 2.08 4.98 -19.67
C TYR A 228 0.58 5.32 -19.74
N SER A 229 0.18 6.56 -19.45
CA SER A 229 -1.22 6.84 -19.03
C SER A 229 -2.17 7.36 -20.13
N TYR A 230 -1.73 7.52 -21.38
CA TYR A 230 -2.56 8.16 -22.42
C TYR A 230 -2.47 7.52 -23.81
N GLU A 231 -1.85 6.35 -23.96
CA GLU A 231 -1.79 5.68 -25.26
C GLU A 231 -3.10 4.90 -25.54
N LYS A 232 -4.07 5.59 -26.12
CA LYS A 232 -4.98 5.05 -27.13
C LYS A 232 -5.50 6.16 -28.02
#